data_AF-A0A3B0URL1-F1
#
_entry.id   AF-A0A3B0URL1-F1
#
_cell.length_a   1.000
_cell.length_b   1.000
_cell.length_c   1.000
_cell.angle_alpha   90.00
_cell.angle_beta   90.00
_cell.angle_gamma   90.00
#
_symmetry.space_group_name_H-M   'P 1'
#
loop_
_entity.id
_entity.type
_entity.pdbx_description
1 polymer ?
#
loop_
_entity_poly.entity_id
_entity_poly.type
_entity_poly.pdbx_seq_one_letter_code
_entity_poly.pdbx_strand_id
1 'polypeptide(L)' 'MTVDVIRYLPEEKLVQKALEALMAALGPVEATRFLTLSREGRLESVARHHQWQATLDQEAFFNEVFKENAPD' A
#
# COMPACT_ATOMS: atom_id res chain seq x y z
N MET A 1 19.55 -25.85 11.01
CA MET A 1 18.47 -24.85 11.15
C MET A 1 17.38 -25.24 10.17
N THR A 2 16.31 -25.86 10.65
CA THR A 2 15.17 -26.25 9.81
C THR A 2 14.33 -25.03 9.54
N VAL A 3 14.24 -24.61 8.28
CA VAL A 3 13.35 -23.51 7.87
C VAL A 3 11.92 -24.04 8.02
N ASP A 4 11.18 -23.53 9.01
CA ASP A 4 9.75 -23.80 9.12
C ASP A 4 9.05 -23.22 7.89
N VAL A 5 8.57 -24.11 7.04
CA VAL A 5 7.76 -23.73 5.87
C VAL A 5 6.43 -23.22 6.40
N ILE A 6 6.24 -21.91 6.36
CA ILE A 6 4.95 -21.29 6.72
C ILE A 6 3.89 -21.85 5.78
N ARG A 7 3.05 -22.75 6.29
CA ARG A 7 1.83 -23.20 5.59
C ARG A 7 0.75 -22.15 5.77
N TYR A 8 0.52 -21.36 4.73
CA TYR A 8 -0.63 -20.46 4.66
C TYR A 8 -1.93 -21.26 4.63
N LEU A 9 -3.01 -20.68 5.18
CA LEU A 9 -4.34 -21.20 4.94
C LEU A 9 -4.69 -21.06 3.45
N PRO A 10 -5.43 -22.02 2.88
CA PRO A 10 -6.10 -21.80 1.61
C PRO A 10 -6.92 -20.52 1.64
N GLU A 11 -6.92 -19.77 0.55
CA GLU A 11 -7.56 -18.45 0.45
C GLU A 11 -9.02 -18.48 0.89
N GLU A 12 -9.79 -19.46 0.40
CA GLU A 12 -11.20 -19.64 0.76
C GLU A 12 -11.40 -19.78 2.28
N LYS A 13 -10.54 -20.57 2.95
CA LYS A 13 -10.60 -20.77 4.39
C LYS A 13 -10.23 -19.51 5.16
N LEU A 14 -9.27 -18.75 4.64
CA LEU A 14 -8.89 -17.47 5.22
C LEU A 14 -10.04 -16.45 5.13
N VAL A 15 -10.67 -16.33 3.96
CA VAL A 15 -11.81 -15.44 3.72
C VAL A 15 -12.97 -15.79 4.63
N GLN A 16 -13.33 -17.08 4.72
CA GLN A 16 -14.40 -17.53 5.61
C GLN A 16 -14.12 -17.15 7.06
N LYS A 17 -12.92 -17.50 7.56
CA LYS A 17 -12.55 -17.22 8.95
C LYS A 17 -12.53 -15.72 9.26
N ALA A 18 -12.08 -14.90 8.30
CA ALA A 18 -12.09 -13.45 8.45
C ALA A 18 -13.51 -12.89 8.51
N LEU A 19 -14.41 -13.38 7.66
CA LEU A 19 -15.81 -12.96 7.67
C LEU A 19 -16.50 -13.34 8.99
N GLU A 20 -16.31 -14.57 9.46
CA GLU A 20 -16.84 -15.02 10.75
C GLU A 20 -16.34 -14.15 11.91
N ALA A 21 -15.05 -13.83 11.94
CA ALA A 21 -14.47 -12.96 12.95
C ALA A 21 -15.03 -11.52 12.89
N LEU A 22 -15.16 -10.95 11.68
CA LEU A 22 -15.74 -9.62 11.47
C LEU A 22 -17.19 -9.56 11.93
N MET A 23 -18.00 -10.55 11.54
CA MET A 23 -19.41 -10.64 11.90
C MET A 23 -19.59 -10.80 13.42
N ALA A 24 -18.74 -11.60 14.07
CA ALA A 24 -18.77 -11.78 15.52
C ALA A 24 -18.38 -10.50 16.29
N ALA A 25 -17.40 -9.75 15.77
CA ALA A 25 -16.89 -8.56 16.45
C ALA A 25 -17.75 -7.32 16.24
N LEU A 26 -18.29 -7.12 15.03
CA LEU A 26 -18.95 -5.87 14.62
C LEU A 26 -20.46 -6.03 14.44
N GLY A 27 -20.96 -7.26 14.33
CA GLY A 27 -22.31 -7.51 13.83
C GLY A 27 -22.44 -7.28 12.32
N PRO A 28 -23.55 -7.73 11.72
CA PRO A 28 -23.70 -7.75 10.27
C PRO A 28 -23.63 -6.36 9.62
N VAL A 29 -24.24 -5.35 10.23
CA VAL A 29 -24.33 -4.00 9.66
C VAL A 29 -22.94 -3.35 9.58
N GLU A 30 -22.20 -3.31 10.69
CA GLU A 30 -20.88 -2.69 10.71
C GLU A 30 -19.83 -3.55 9.99
N ALA A 31 -19.96 -4.89 9.98
CA ALA A 31 -19.10 -5.76 9.18
C ALA A 31 -19.26 -5.48 7.68
N THR A 32 -20.49 -5.36 7.17
CA THR A 32 -20.72 -4.97 5.77
C THR A 32 -20.19 -3.58 5.49
N ARG A 33 -20.47 -2.60 6.36
CA ARG A 33 -19.94 -1.24 6.21
C ARG A 33 -18.41 -1.26 6.11
N PHE A 34 -17.72 -1.99 6.99
CA PHE A 34 -16.27 -2.16 6.97
C PHE A 34 -15.75 -2.73 5.64
N LEU A 35 -16.38 -3.78 5.13
CA LEU A 35 -16.00 -4.38 3.84
C LEU A 35 -16.19 -3.43 2.65
N THR A 36 -17.13 -2.48 2.77
CA THR A 36 -17.40 -1.45 1.76
C THR A 36 -16.62 -0.15 1.97
N LEU A 37 -15.91 0.01 3.10
CA LEU A 37 -15.06 1.18 3.28
C LEU A 37 -14.08 1.20 2.11
N SER A 38 -14.11 2.28 1.33
CA SER A 38 -13.06 2.55 0.38
C SER A 38 -11.76 2.52 1.18
N ARG A 39 -10.93 1.49 0.94
CA ARG A 39 -9.53 1.57 1.34
C ARG A 39 -9.07 2.91 0.82
N GLU A 40 -8.58 3.79 1.67
CA GLU A 40 -7.86 4.98 1.22
C GLU A 40 -6.90 4.48 0.16
N GLY A 41 -7.26 4.77 -1.09
CA GLY A 41 -6.64 4.12 -2.22
C GLY A 41 -5.17 4.43 -2.14
N ARG A 42 -4.31 3.52 -2.62
CA ARG A 42 -2.93 3.88 -2.90
C ARG A 42 -2.97 5.22 -3.61
N LEU A 43 -2.35 6.24 -3.00
CA LEU A 43 -2.35 7.60 -3.52
C LEU A 43 -2.02 7.51 -5.01
N GLU A 44 -2.88 8.10 -5.85
CA GLU A 44 -2.78 7.99 -7.31
C GLU A 44 -1.33 8.30 -7.74
N SER A 45 -0.81 7.57 -8.71
CA SER A 45 0.62 7.59 -9.03
C SER A 45 1.15 9.01 -9.29
N VAL A 46 0.36 9.86 -9.93
CA VAL A 46 0.68 11.26 -10.20
C VAL A 46 0.64 12.08 -8.91
N ALA A 47 -0.39 11.91 -8.08
CA ALA A 47 -0.47 12.60 -6.79
C ALA A 47 0.69 12.22 -5.85
N ARG A 48 1.11 10.95 -5.84
CA ARG A 48 2.27 10.47 -5.09
C ARG A 48 3.57 11.06 -5.65
N HIS A 49 3.68 11.16 -6.97
CA HIS A 49 4.83 11.78 -7.62
C HIS A 49 4.92 13.27 -7.30
N HIS A 50 3.80 14.00 -7.29
CA HIS A 50 3.77 15.41 -6.88
C HIS A 50 4.20 15.60 -5.43
N GLN A 51 3.74 14.74 -4.52
CA GLN A 51 4.20 14.78 -3.13
C GLN A 51 5.70 14.57 -3.04
N TRP A 52 6.25 13.59 -3.77
CA TRP A 52 7.69 13.38 -3.83
C TRP A 52 8.43 14.59 -4.42
N GLN A 53 7.98 15.17 -5.53
CA GLN A 53 8.57 16.37 -6.13
C GLN A 53 8.61 17.55 -5.16
N ALA A 54 7.55 17.73 -4.37
CA ALA A 54 7.47 18.80 -3.38
C ALA A 54 8.49 18.65 -2.23
N THR A 55 9.09 17.46 -2.06
CA THR A 55 10.16 17.22 -1.08
C THR A 55 11.57 17.54 -1.60
N LEU A 56 11.71 17.81 -2.91
CA LEU A 56 13.01 18.02 -3.53
C LEU A 56 13.44 19.48 -3.50
N ASP A 57 14.72 19.71 -3.28
CA ASP A 57 15.38 20.95 -3.68
C ASP A 57 15.63 20.89 -5.20
N GLN A 58 14.97 21.78 -5.93
CA GLN A 58 14.96 21.76 -7.39
C GLN A 58 16.36 21.95 -7.97
N GLU A 59 17.16 22.84 -7.40
CA GLU A 59 18.49 23.18 -7.90
C GLU A 59 19.47 22.03 -7.65
N ALA A 60 19.45 21.48 -6.44
CA ALA A 60 20.29 20.32 -6.10
C ALA A 60 19.95 19.10 -6.97
N PHE A 61 18.65 18.81 -7.15
CA PHE A 61 18.19 17.68 -7.94
C PHE A 61 18.55 17.82 -9.43
N PHE A 62 18.33 18.99 -10.04
CA PHE A 62 18.72 19.20 -11.43
C PHE A 62 20.23 19.17 -11.62
N ASN A 63 21.00 19.72 -10.69
CA ASN A 63 22.44 19.60 -10.73
C ASN A 63 22.90 18.15 -10.63
N GLU A 64 22.24 17.29 -9.86
CA GLU A 64 22.53 15.86 -9.82
C GLU A 64 22.18 15.15 -11.13
N VAL A 65 20.97 15.35 -11.64
CA VAL A 65 20.44 14.63 -12.82
C VAL A 65 21.14 15.04 -14.11
N PHE A 66 21.49 16.33 -14.25
CA PHE A 66 22.06 16.86 -15.49
C PHE A 66 23.58 17.02 -15.47
N LYS A 67 24.26 16.63 -14.37
CA LYS A 67 25.72 16.75 -14.21
C LYS A 67 26.54 16.01 -15.27
N GLU A 68 25.96 15.01 -15.93
CA GLU A 68 26.67 14.18 -16.92
C GLU A 68 26.59 14.73 -18.36
N ASN A 69 25.97 15.91 -18.58
CA ASN A 69 25.79 16.50 -19.93
C ASN A 69 26.37 17.91 -20.11
N ALA A 70 27.28 18.37 -19.24
CA ALA A 70 28.03 19.60 -19.49
C ALA A 70 29.10 19.34 -20.57
N PRO A 71 29.09 20.04 -21.72
CA PRO A 71 30.24 20.04 -22.61
C PRO A 71 31.39 20.78 -21.92
N ASP A 72 32.60 20.21 -22.02
CA ASP A 72 33.88 20.79 -21.56
C ASP A 72 34.08 22.25 -22.00
#